data_AF-A0A6N7CGU5-F1
#
_entry.id   AF-A0A6N7CGU5-F1
#
_cell.length_a   1.000
_cell.length_b   1.000
_cell.length_c   1.000
_cell.angle_alpha   90.00
_cell.angle_beta   90.00
_cell.angle_gamma   90.00
#
_symmetry.space_group_name_H-M   'P 1'
#
loop_
_entity.id
_entity.type
_entity.pdbx_description
1 polymer ?
#
loop_
_entity_poly.entity_id
_entity_poly.type
_entity_poly.pdbx_seq_one_letter_code
_entity_poly.pdbx_strand_id
1 'polypeptide(L)'
;MSVEDFRELYERHVGYVVSGDMKSALADMVQANLPAVFDGVTVPRGDVDGFEIKDVRADGDRRIGETVYTTPGGTIGLRSIWERHDGRWLAAALENFPAEGGSPA
;
A
#
# COMPACT_ATOMS: atom_id res chain seq x y z
N MET A 1 -0.88 16.28 9.97
CA MET A 1 -1.09 15.88 8.56
C MET A 1 -2.56 15.54 8.40
N SER A 2 -3.23 16.23 7.50
CA SER A 2 -4.63 15.99 7.14
C SER A 2 -4.77 14.69 6.34
N VAL A 3 -6.01 14.28 6.04
CA VAL A 3 -6.25 13.13 5.14
C VAL A 3 -5.86 13.49 3.70
N GLU A 4 -6.00 14.75 3.29
CA GLU A 4 -5.61 15.23 1.96
C GLU A 4 -4.10 15.16 1.77
N ASP A 5 -3.32 15.65 2.74
CA ASP A 5 -1.85 15.52 2.72
C ASP A 5 -1.41 14.04 2.70
N PHE A 6 -2.15 13.17 3.39
CA PHE A 6 -1.88 11.72 3.37
C PHE A 6 -2.20 11.10 2.02
N ARG A 7 -3.27 11.54 1.37
CA ARG A 7 -3.61 11.09 0.03
C ARG A 7 -2.50 11.39 -0.97
N GLU A 8 -1.93 12.60 -0.95
CA GLU A 8 -0.81 12.94 -1.83
C GLU A 8 0.42 12.07 -1.55
N LEU A 9 0.73 11.83 -0.27
CA LEU A 9 1.82 10.94 0.13
C LEU A 9 1.56 9.49 -0.33
N TYR A 10 0.33 9.01 -0.17
CA TYR A 10 -0.07 7.66 -0.55
C TYR A 10 -0.08 7.47 -2.07
N GLU A 11 -0.60 8.43 -2.83
CA GLU A 11 -0.57 8.46 -4.30
C GLU A 11 0.86 8.39 -4.83
N ARG A 12 1.78 9.15 -4.20
CA ARG A 12 3.21 9.08 -4.53
C ARG A 12 3.81 7.70 -4.23
N HIS A 13 3.47 7.14 -3.07
CA HIS A 13 3.93 5.79 -2.69
C HIS A 13 3.45 4.71 -3.68
N VAL A 14 2.17 4.73 -4.05
CA VAL A 14 1.60 3.87 -5.09
C VAL A 14 2.31 4.07 -6.42
N GLY A 15 2.63 5.32 -6.78
CA GLY A 15 3.41 5.63 -7.98
C GLY A 15 4.79 4.96 -8.01
N TYR A 16 5.48 4.85 -6.87
CA TYR A 16 6.75 4.11 -6.79
C TYR A 16 6.56 2.62 -7.03
N VAL A 17 5.50 2.02 -6.46
CA VAL A 17 5.17 0.60 -6.66
C VAL A 17 4.89 0.31 -8.14
N VAL A 18 4.05 1.14 -8.77
CA VAL A 18 3.66 0.99 -10.18
C VAL A 18 4.85 1.20 -11.13
N SER A 19 5.73 2.15 -10.81
CA SER A 19 6.95 2.40 -11.59
C SER A 19 8.04 1.34 -11.40
N GLY A 20 7.84 0.37 -10.49
CA GLY A 20 8.87 -0.60 -10.11
C GLY A 20 10.02 0.00 -9.28
N ASP A 21 9.89 1.24 -8.79
CA ASP A 21 10.85 1.86 -7.87
C ASP A 21 10.64 1.35 -6.45
N MET A 22 10.94 0.06 -6.26
CA MET A 22 10.83 -0.61 -4.97
C MET A 22 11.76 0.02 -3.92
N LYS A 23 12.84 0.69 -4.33
CA LYS A 23 13.74 1.37 -3.39
C LYS A 23 13.02 2.55 -2.72
N SER A 24 12.34 3.38 -3.50
CA SER A 24 11.55 4.51 -2.96
C SER A 24 10.33 4.01 -2.19
N ALA A 25 9.63 2.99 -2.70
CA ALA A 25 8.50 2.38 -1.99
C ALA A 25 8.91 1.83 -0.61
N LEU A 26 10.01 1.08 -0.54
CA LEU A 26 10.53 0.54 0.72
C LEU A 26 11.01 1.64 1.67
N ALA A 27 11.51 2.77 1.17
CA ALA A 27 11.96 3.89 2.01
C ALA A 27 10.80 4.56 2.78
N ASP A 28 9.57 4.41 2.29
CA ASP A 28 8.36 4.87 2.97
C ASP A 28 7.81 3.85 3.98
N MET A 29 8.49 2.72 4.18
CA MET A 29 8.09 1.68 5.15
C MET A 29 8.93 1.75 6.43
N VAL A 30 8.38 1.22 7.53
CA VAL A 30 9.10 1.06 8.80
C VAL A 30 10.22 0.04 8.63
N GLN A 31 11.45 0.53 8.48
CA GLN A 31 12.63 -0.30 8.17
C GLN A 31 12.85 -1.43 9.18
N ALA A 32 12.59 -1.17 10.46
CA ALA A 32 12.74 -2.15 11.53
C ALA A 32 11.78 -3.35 11.41
N ASN A 33 10.65 -3.19 10.72
CA ASN A 33 9.60 -4.22 10.60
C ASN A 33 9.48 -4.81 9.19
N LEU A 34 10.30 -4.35 8.23
CA LEU A 34 10.18 -4.67 6.81
C LEU A 34 9.89 -6.16 6.50
N PRO A 35 10.62 -7.14 7.06
CA PRO A 35 10.36 -8.55 6.76
C PRO A 35 8.97 -9.01 7.19
N ALA A 36 8.50 -8.54 8.34
CA ALA A 36 7.20 -8.93 8.89
C ALA A 36 6.03 -8.26 8.16
N VAL A 37 6.25 -7.06 7.59
CA VAL A 37 5.22 -6.35 6.82
C VAL A 37 4.80 -7.12 5.56
N PHE A 38 5.69 -7.93 4.99
CA PHE A 38 5.38 -8.75 3.81
C PHE A 38 4.97 -10.19 4.15
N ASP A 39 4.96 -10.57 5.43
CA ASP A 39 4.65 -11.93 5.85
C ASP A 39 3.17 -12.26 5.58
N GLY A 40 2.92 -13.30 4.78
CA GLY A 40 1.55 -13.65 4.36
C GLY A 40 0.88 -12.66 3.41
N VAL A 41 1.58 -11.60 2.96
CA VAL A 41 1.03 -10.57 2.08
C VAL A 41 1.47 -10.77 0.65
N THR A 42 0.50 -10.80 -0.25
CA THR A 42 0.69 -10.74 -1.69
C THR A 42 0.89 -9.30 -2.11
N VAL A 43 2.06 -9.01 -2.67
CA VAL A 43 2.43 -7.70 -3.21
C VAL A 43 2.78 -7.85 -4.69
N PRO A 44 2.60 -6.80 -5.52
CA PRO A 44 3.10 -6.81 -6.89
C PRO A 44 4.62 -7.02 -6.91
N ARG A 45 5.09 -8.11 -7.51
CA ARG A 45 6.52 -8.50 -7.59
C ARG A 45 7.12 -8.28 -8.99
N GLY A 46 6.53 -7.41 -9.79
CA GLY A 46 6.94 -7.21 -11.18
C GLY A 46 6.08 -6.16 -11.85
N ASP A 47 5.76 -6.38 -13.12
CA ASP A 47 4.96 -5.46 -13.93
C ASP A 47 3.56 -5.26 -13.35
N VAL A 48 3.09 -4.00 -13.39
CA VAL A 48 1.77 -3.59 -12.93
C VAL A 48 1.09 -2.95 -14.12
N ASP A 49 0.11 -3.66 -14.69
CA ASP A 49 -0.65 -3.22 -15.86
C ASP A 49 -1.59 -2.04 -15.53
N GLY A 50 -1.95 -1.87 -14.26
CA GLY A 50 -2.79 -0.78 -13.79
C GLY A 50 -2.99 -0.76 -12.28
N PHE A 51 -3.54 0.33 -11.77
CA PHE A 51 -3.86 0.47 -10.36
C PHE A 51 -5.09 1.34 -10.15
N GLU A 52 -5.80 1.11 -9.06
CA GLU A 52 -6.91 1.93 -8.61
C GLU A 52 -6.83 2.13 -7.09
N ILE A 53 -6.72 3.38 -6.65
CA ILE A 53 -6.81 3.72 -5.23
C ILE A 53 -8.30 3.70 -4.85
N LYS A 54 -8.69 2.74 -4.01
CA LYS A 54 -10.09 2.52 -3.61
C LYS A 54 -10.51 3.41 -2.46
N ASP A 55 -9.63 3.59 -1.49
CA ASP A 55 -9.92 4.38 -0.30
C ASP A 55 -8.65 4.98 0.30
N VAL A 56 -8.80 6.17 0.89
CA VAL A 56 -7.77 6.83 1.67
C VAL A 56 -8.44 7.50 2.87
N ARG A 57 -8.13 7.02 4.07
CA ARG A 57 -8.83 7.44 5.30
C ARG A 57 -7.92 7.54 6.51
N ALA A 58 -8.42 8.26 7.52
CA ALA A 58 -7.87 8.22 8.87
C ALA A 58 -8.57 7.12 9.69
N ASP A 59 -7.78 6.37 10.46
CA ASP A 59 -8.26 5.34 11.38
C ASP A 59 -7.61 5.58 12.75
N GLY A 60 -8.25 6.39 13.60
CA GLY A 60 -7.66 6.85 14.86
C GLY A 60 -6.32 7.57 14.65
N ASP A 61 -5.25 7.02 15.25
CA ASP A 61 -3.88 7.53 15.09
C ASP A 61 -3.18 7.00 13.83
N ARG A 62 -3.86 6.17 13.04
CA ARG A 62 -3.32 5.57 11.82
C ARG A 62 -3.86 6.24 10.57
N ARG A 63 -3.20 5.97 9.46
CA ARG A 63 -3.69 6.31 8.12
C ARG A 63 -3.75 5.06 7.28
N ILE A 64 -4.85 4.89 6.56
CA ILE A 64 -5.11 3.69 5.77
C ILE A 64 -5.25 4.11 4.31
N GLY A 65 -4.48 3.47 3.45
CA GLY A 65 -4.65 3.54 2.01
C GLY A 65 -4.97 2.16 1.47
N GLU A 66 -5.94 2.07 0.56
CA GLU A 66 -6.33 0.83 -0.10
C GLU A 66 -6.17 0.99 -1.60
N THR A 67 -5.39 0.08 -2.20
CA THR A 67 -5.14 0.08 -3.64
C THR A 67 -5.34 -1.31 -4.20
N VAL A 68 -5.99 -1.36 -5.35
CA VAL A 68 -6.08 -2.55 -6.17
C VAL A 68 -5.06 -2.43 -7.29
N TYR A 69 -4.16 -3.40 -7.40
CA TYR A 69 -3.19 -3.50 -8.48
C TYR A 69 -3.63 -4.57 -9.47
N THR A 70 -3.56 -4.26 -10.75
CA THR A 70 -3.71 -5.22 -11.83
C THR A 70 -2.31 -5.65 -12.27
N THR A 71 -2.06 -6.94 -12.24
CA THR A 71 -0.79 -7.54 -12.70
C THR A 71 -1.09 -8.64 -13.71
N PRO A 72 -0.09 -9.12 -14.47
CA PRO A 72 -0.29 -10.22 -15.40
C PRO A 72 -0.73 -11.53 -14.71
N GLY A 73 -0.45 -11.67 -13.41
CA GLY A 73 -0.85 -12.81 -12.58
C GLY A 73 -2.23 -12.67 -11.93
N GLY A 74 -2.91 -11.53 -12.13
CA GLY A 74 -4.22 -11.24 -11.55
C GLY A 74 -4.25 -9.96 -10.73
N THR A 75 -5.39 -9.75 -10.07
CA THR A 75 -5.68 -8.55 -9.30
C THR A 75 -5.30 -8.72 -7.83
N ILE A 76 -4.63 -7.73 -7.26
CA ILE A 76 -4.15 -7.74 -5.87
C ILE A 76 -4.78 -6.54 -5.13
N GLY A 77 -5.68 -6.80 -4.19
CA GLY A 77 -6.11 -5.78 -3.23
C GLY A 77 -5.10 -5.68 -2.10
N LEU A 78 -4.51 -4.50 -1.91
CA LEU A 78 -3.50 -4.22 -0.89
C LEU A 78 -3.91 -3.02 -0.05
N ARG A 79 -4.07 -3.25 1.24
CA ARG A 79 -4.27 -2.23 2.27
C ARG A 79 -2.94 -1.93 2.92
N SER A 80 -2.57 -0.65 2.95
CA SER A 80 -1.39 -0.16 3.65
C SER A 80 -1.80 0.60 4.90
N ILE A 81 -1.26 0.17 6.04
CA ILE A 81 -1.48 0.78 7.35
C ILE A 81 -0.25 1.60 7.69
N TRP A 82 -0.46 2.90 7.87
CA TRP A 82 0.60 3.87 8.13
C TRP A 82 0.51 4.37 9.56
N GLU A 83 1.67 4.42 10.20
CA GLU A 83 1.86 4.88 11.57
C GLU A 83 2.89 6.01 11.59
N ARG A 84 2.81 6.84 12.62
CA ARG A 84 3.72 7.97 12.78
C ARG A 84 4.97 7.55 13.56
N HIS A 85 6.11 7.52 12.89
CA HIS A 85 7.42 7.22 13.46
C HIS A 85 8.35 8.42 13.31
N ASP A 86 8.92 8.91 14.42
CA ASP A 86 9.87 10.04 14.43
C ASP A 86 9.37 11.27 13.64
N GLY A 87 8.07 11.54 13.75
CA GLY A 87 7.42 12.66 13.07
C GLY A 87 7.06 12.42 11.60
N ARG A 88 7.44 11.28 11.00
CA ARG A 88 7.13 10.87 9.61
C ARG A 88 6.04 9.81 9.60
N TRP A 89 5.23 9.78 8.54
CA TRP A 89 4.30 8.67 8.29
C TRP A 89 5.04 7.59 7.51
N LEU A 90 5.03 6.37 8.05
CA LEU A 90 5.64 5.20 7.43
C LEU A 90 4.65 4.05 7.39
N ALA A 91 4.66 3.28 6.31
CA ALA A 91 3.87 2.06 6.20
C ALA A 91 4.44 1.02 7.18
N ALA A 92 3.64 0.69 8.19
CA ALA A 92 4.03 -0.17 9.31
C ALA A 92 3.45 -1.58 9.19
N ALA A 93 2.37 -1.75 8.42
CA ALA A 93 1.77 -3.03 8.11
C ALA A 93 1.08 -3.01 6.74
N LEU A 94 0.99 -4.18 6.12
CA LEU A 94 0.25 -4.42 4.90
C LEU A 94 -0.74 -5.57 5.13
N GLU A 95 -1.89 -5.50 4.48
CA GLU A 95 -2.89 -6.56 4.50
C GLU A 95 -3.49 -6.72 3.11
N ASN A 96 -3.77 -7.94 2.68
CA ASN A 96 -4.58 -8.14 1.48
C ASN A 96 -6.07 -8.02 1.79
N PHE A 97 -6.82 -7.51 0.83
CA PHE A 97 -8.27 -7.51 0.86
C PHE A 97 -8.81 -8.01 -0.48
N PRO A 98 -10.04 -8.57 -0.54
CA PRO A 98 -10.63 -8.99 -1.80
C PRO A 98 -10.86 -7.77 -2.69
N ALA A 99 -10.16 -7.71 -3.83
CA ALA A 99 -10.50 -6.78 -4.89
C ALA A 99 -11.83 -7.24 -5.50
N GLU A 100 -12.89 -6.44 -5.39
CA GLU A 100 -14.20 -6.82 -5.93
C GLU A 100 -14.11 -7.18 -7.42
N GLY A 101 -14.57 -8.39 -7.74
CA GLY A 101 -14.42 -9.09 -9.01
C GLY A 101 -14.17 -10.60 -8.87
N GLY A 102 -13.69 -11.06 -7.70
CA GLY A 102 -13.56 -12.47 -7.36
C GLY A 102 -14.52 -12.89 -6.25
N SER A 103 -15.76 -13.24 -6.60
CA SER A 103 -16.54 -14.13 -5.74
C SER A 103 -15.85 -15.50 -5.72
N PRO A 104 -15.66 -16.16 -4.55
CA PRO A 104 -15.33 -17.57 -4.56
C PRO A 104 -16.51 -18.32 -5.22
N ALA A 105 -16.24 -18.96 -6.35
CA ALA A 105 -17.14 -19.93 -6.96
C ALA A 105 -17.14 -21.23 -6.15
#